data_AF-B5VR52-F1
#
_entry.id   AF-B5VR52-F1
#
_cell.length_a   1.000
_cell.length_b   1.000
_cell.length_c   1.000
_cell.angle_alpha   90.00
_cell.angle_beta   90.00
_cell.angle_gamma   90.00
#
_symmetry.space_group_name_H-M   'P 1'
#
loop_
_entity.id
_entity.type
_entity.pdbx_description
1 polymer ?
#
loop_
_entity_poly.entity_id
_entity_poly.type
_entity_poly.pdbx_seq_one_letter_code
_entity_poly.pdbx_strand_id
1 'polypeptide(L)'
;MSSSIFGPLTGFLERVNSLNAPYQALSYDEQKAMTIWQRVKFYNWTFELCALGVLFLVYAFYKFGNSVNLKRGNQIFQSLHSFLANDLKFSRVGFNINDSKIFTVEHQNTWFSSFATGRSAIKSINLNLHLVARSNPFSMCLEYLLGFFFASLKSKQLEEFMEIVIRPNGILVTSESAHPNKNAHEILTKFRFVTSIVNKEFMNQARTENYFLSIAHTSE
;
A
#
# COMPACT_ATOMS: atom_id res chain seq x y z
N MET A 1 6.28 -16.29 -42.39
CA MET A 1 5.30 -15.21 -42.10
C MET A 1 5.20 -15.06 -40.58
N SER A 2 6.08 -14.25 -39.97
CA SER A 2 6.03 -13.98 -38.51
C SER A 2 6.88 -12.75 -38.15
N SER A 3 6.96 -11.75 -39.04
CA SER A 3 7.80 -10.56 -38.89
C SER A 3 7.03 -9.26 -38.66
N SER A 4 5.70 -9.30 -38.64
CA SER A 4 4.85 -8.09 -38.65
C SER A 4 4.61 -7.45 -37.29
N ILE A 5 4.64 -8.19 -36.18
CA ILE A 5 4.38 -7.62 -34.84
C ILE A 5 5.66 -7.03 -34.22
N PHE A 6 6.82 -7.66 -34.47
CA PHE A 6 8.10 -7.24 -33.90
C PHE A 6 8.96 -6.39 -34.84
N GLY A 7 8.61 -6.26 -36.13
CA GLY A 7 9.33 -5.41 -37.10
C GLY A 7 9.63 -3.98 -36.63
N PRO A 8 8.70 -3.25 -35.99
CA PRO A 8 9.01 -1.92 -35.45
C PRO A 8 9.96 -1.98 -34.25
N LEU A 9 9.90 -3.05 -33.44
CA LEU A 9 10.79 -3.25 -32.30
C LEU A 9 12.22 -3.59 -32.77
N THR A 10 12.37 -4.46 -33.78
CA THR A 10 13.67 -4.84 -34.34
C THR A 10 14.33 -3.67 -35.05
N GLY A 11 13.57 -2.89 -35.83
CA GLY A 11 14.08 -1.67 -36.46
C GLY A 11 14.49 -0.60 -35.44
N PHE A 12 13.80 -0.50 -34.31
CA PHE A 12 14.22 0.37 -33.20
C PHE A 12 15.52 -0.12 -32.55
N LEU A 13 15.64 -1.42 -32.27
CA LEU A 13 16.85 -2.01 -31.68
C LEU A 13 18.07 -1.88 -32.60
N GLU A 14 17.90 -2.10 -33.91
CA GLU A 14 18.96 -1.89 -34.90
C GLU A 14 19.39 -0.42 -34.96
N ARG A 15 18.43 0.51 -34.89
CA ARG A 15 18.71 1.94 -34.83
C ARG A 15 19.49 2.31 -33.58
N VAL A 16 19.14 1.75 -32.42
CA VAL A 16 19.89 1.97 -31.17
C VAL A 16 21.32 1.41 -31.27
N ASN A 17 21.50 0.21 -31.81
CA ASN A 17 22.83 -0.38 -32.02
C ASN A 17 23.68 0.41 -33.02
N SER A 18 23.05 0.97 -34.06
CA SER A 18 23.75 1.81 -35.06
C SER A 18 24.37 3.08 -34.47
N LEU A 19 23.85 3.57 -33.32
CA LEU A 19 24.38 4.77 -32.66
C LEU A 19 25.80 4.56 -32.10
N ASN A 20 26.17 3.32 -31.77
CA ASN A 20 27.49 2.93 -31.24
C ASN A 20 28.34 2.15 -32.24
N ALA A 21 27.82 1.83 -33.43
CA ALA A 21 28.56 1.21 -34.53
C ALA A 21 29.90 1.90 -34.88
N PRO A 22 30.02 3.25 -34.94
CA PRO A 22 31.30 3.89 -35.26
C PRO A 22 32.35 3.71 -34.16
N TYR A 23 31.94 3.57 -32.90
CA TYR A 23 32.86 3.25 -31.80
C TYR A 23 33.32 1.80 -31.86
N GLN A 24 32.41 0.88 -32.19
CA GLN A 24 32.68 -0.56 -32.28
C GLN A 24 33.50 -0.95 -33.51
N ALA A 25 33.51 -0.11 -34.56
CA ALA A 25 34.29 -0.31 -35.77
C ALA A 25 35.79 0.03 -35.63
N LEU A 26 36.21 0.68 -34.55
CA LEU A 26 37.62 1.02 -34.30
C LEU A 26 38.46 -0.24 -34.03
N SER A 27 39.63 -0.33 -34.67
CA SER A 27 40.56 -1.42 -34.45
C SER A 27 41.20 -1.37 -33.05
N TYR A 28 41.67 -2.51 -32.56
CA TYR A 28 42.30 -2.63 -31.24
C TYR A 28 43.50 -1.67 -31.05
N ASP A 29 44.31 -1.48 -32.09
CA ASP A 29 45.50 -0.64 -32.04
C ASP A 29 45.15 0.86 -31.96
N GLU A 30 44.11 1.29 -32.68
CA GLU A 30 43.59 2.66 -32.61
C GLU A 30 42.98 2.97 -31.24
N GLN A 31 42.28 2.01 -30.65
CA GLN A 31 41.75 2.15 -29.29
C GLN A 31 42.89 2.30 -28.28
N LYS A 32 43.97 1.51 -28.40
CA LYS A 32 45.13 1.58 -27.51
C LYS A 32 45.89 2.91 -27.61
N ALA A 33 45.95 3.51 -28.80
CA ALA A 33 46.61 4.79 -29.02
C ALA A 33 45.82 6.00 -28.46
N MET A 34 44.51 5.86 -28.24
CA MET A 34 43.68 6.95 -27.70
C MET A 34 43.85 7.13 -26.19
N THR A 35 44.04 8.39 -25.77
CA THR A 35 43.99 8.80 -24.36
C THR A 35 42.57 8.66 -23.80
N ILE A 36 42.43 8.45 -22.48
CA ILE A 36 41.14 8.25 -21.78
C ILE A 36 40.09 9.31 -22.16
N TRP A 37 40.49 10.58 -22.25
CA TRP A 37 39.59 11.69 -22.63
C TRP A 37 39.10 11.63 -24.09
N GLN A 38 39.93 11.15 -25.00
CA GLN A 38 39.55 10.98 -26.40
C GLN A 38 38.53 9.85 -26.55
N ARG A 39 38.67 8.77 -25.77
CA ARG A 39 37.71 7.66 -25.74
C ARG A 39 36.33 8.11 -25.23
N VAL A 40 36.30 8.91 -24.15
CA VAL A 40 35.05 9.47 -23.60
C VAL A 40 34.35 10.38 -24.60
N LYS A 41 35.09 11.20 -25.35
CA LYS A 41 34.53 12.10 -26.36
C LYS A 41 34.03 11.37 -27.62
N PHE A 42 34.68 10.28 -28.01
CA PHE A 42 34.31 9.49 -29.20
C PHE A 42 33.13 8.54 -28.93
N TYR A 43 32.90 8.20 -27.67
CA TYR A 43 31.75 7.39 -27.26
C TYR A 43 30.43 8.17 -27.38
N ASN A 44 29.40 7.54 -27.94
CA ASN A 44 28.10 8.17 -28.08
C ASN A 44 27.25 7.94 -26.83
N TRP A 45 27.21 8.94 -25.96
CA TRP A 45 26.47 8.93 -24.69
C TRP A 45 24.94 8.99 -24.83
N THR A 46 24.40 9.06 -26.05
CA THR A 46 22.96 9.23 -26.28
C THR A 46 22.16 8.07 -25.70
N PHE A 47 22.68 6.84 -25.80
CA PHE A 47 22.02 5.66 -25.24
C PHE A 47 22.01 5.69 -23.71
N GLU A 48 23.15 6.03 -23.10
CA GLU A 48 23.36 6.08 -21.66
C GLU A 48 22.51 7.19 -21.03
N LEU A 49 22.45 8.35 -21.67
CA LEU A 49 21.60 9.45 -21.23
C LEU A 49 20.11 9.10 -21.34
N CYS A 50 19.72 8.37 -22.39
CA CYS A 50 18.36 7.85 -22.51
C CYS A 50 18.05 6.84 -21.40
N ALA A 51 18.94 5.88 -21.15
CA ALA A 51 18.80 4.88 -20.09
C ALA A 51 18.75 5.54 -18.69
N LEU A 52 19.60 6.53 -18.43
CA LEU A 52 19.60 7.32 -17.20
C LEU A 52 18.29 8.11 -17.07
N GLY A 53 17.78 8.69 -18.17
CA GLY A 53 16.48 9.35 -18.20
C GLY A 53 15.33 8.43 -17.81
N VAL A 54 15.31 7.19 -18.32
CA VAL A 54 14.32 6.18 -17.93
C VAL A 54 14.46 5.80 -16.45
N LEU A 55 15.69 5.58 -15.96
CA LEU A 55 15.94 5.25 -14.57
C LEU A 55 15.51 6.39 -13.63
N PHE A 56 15.81 7.63 -14.00
CA PHE A 56 15.37 8.82 -13.28
C PHE A 56 13.85 8.91 -13.22
N LEU A 57 13.16 8.62 -14.33
CA LEU A 57 11.70 8.61 -14.40
C LEU A 57 11.10 7.52 -13.50
N VAL A 58 11.66 6.30 -13.49
CA VAL A 58 11.23 5.23 -12.57
C VAL A 58 11.42 5.66 -11.11
N TYR A 59 12.58 6.23 -10.79
CA TYR A 59 12.85 6.74 -9.44
C TYR A 59 11.91 7.88 -9.05
N ALA A 60 11.59 8.79 -9.97
CA ALA A 60 10.67 9.88 -9.75
C ALA A 60 9.27 9.37 -9.42
N PHE A 61 8.76 8.37 -10.16
CA PHE A 61 7.47 7.74 -9.86
C PHE A 61 7.48 7.00 -8.53
N TYR A 62 8.54 6.26 -8.22
CA TYR A 62 8.68 5.60 -6.92
C TYR A 62 8.60 6.59 -5.76
N LYS A 63 9.36 7.68 -5.84
CA LYS A 63 9.39 8.73 -4.81
C LYS A 63 8.05 9.46 -4.70
N PHE A 64 7.44 9.78 -5.84
CA PHE A 64 6.13 10.42 -5.90
C PHE A 64 5.04 9.54 -5.27
N GLY A 65 4.94 8.28 -5.68
CA GLY A 65 3.95 7.34 -5.17
C GLY A 65 4.05 7.15 -3.65
N ASN A 66 5.28 6.97 -3.14
CA ASN A 66 5.54 6.88 -1.71
C ASN A 66 5.17 8.16 -0.95
N SER A 67 5.50 9.33 -1.51
CA SER A 67 5.18 10.62 -0.89
C SER A 67 3.66 10.84 -0.80
N VAL A 68 2.92 10.50 -1.86
CA VAL A 68 1.46 10.61 -1.88
C VAL A 68 0.82 9.70 -0.84
N ASN A 69 1.24 8.42 -0.77
CA ASN A 69 0.71 7.49 0.22
C ASN A 69 1.01 7.94 1.65
N LEU A 70 2.23 8.39 1.91
CA LEU A 70 2.64 8.88 3.22
C LEU A 70 1.84 10.13 3.61
N LYS A 71 1.60 11.06 2.67
CA LYS A 71 0.77 12.25 2.90
C LYS A 71 -0.68 11.89 3.21
N ARG A 72 -1.28 10.95 2.47
CA ARG A 72 -2.64 10.47 2.71
C ARG A 72 -2.76 9.75 4.05
N GLY A 73 -1.83 8.85 4.34
CA GLY A 73 -1.75 8.16 5.64
C GLY A 73 -1.64 9.15 6.79
N ASN A 74 -0.71 10.11 6.70
CA ASN A 74 -0.58 11.18 7.69
C ASN A 74 -1.89 11.95 7.90
N GLN A 75 -2.54 12.39 6.83
CA GLN A 75 -3.78 13.17 6.94
C GLN A 75 -4.88 12.37 7.65
N ILE A 76 -5.09 11.11 7.26
CA ILE A 76 -6.12 10.25 7.85
C ILE A 76 -5.80 9.97 9.33
N PHE A 77 -4.58 9.55 9.65
CA PHE A 77 -4.20 9.22 11.02
C PHE A 77 -4.12 10.44 11.93
N GLN A 78 -3.78 11.62 11.41
CA GLN A 78 -3.84 12.86 12.19
C GLN A 78 -5.27 13.19 12.60
N SER A 79 -6.24 13.10 11.66
CA SER A 79 -7.65 13.32 11.97
C SER A 79 -8.21 12.29 12.95
N LEU A 80 -7.86 11.02 12.78
CA LEU A 80 -8.27 9.97 13.72
C LEU A 80 -7.60 10.13 15.08
N HIS A 81 -6.33 10.51 15.11
CA HIS A 81 -5.62 10.75 16.35
C HIS A 81 -6.24 11.91 17.12
N SER A 82 -6.53 13.04 16.47
CA SER A 82 -7.20 14.16 17.12
C SER A 82 -8.58 13.77 17.67
N PHE A 83 -9.35 12.98 16.92
CA PHE A 83 -10.66 12.51 17.36
C PHE A 83 -10.56 11.54 18.56
N LEU A 84 -9.66 10.57 18.50
CA LEU A 84 -9.48 9.58 19.57
C LEU A 84 -8.88 10.20 20.83
N ALA A 85 -7.90 11.09 20.69
CA ALA A 85 -7.20 11.71 21.81
C ALA A 85 -8.02 12.84 22.46
N ASN A 86 -8.55 13.78 21.67
CA ASN A 86 -9.18 14.99 22.20
C ASN A 86 -10.67 14.79 22.51
N ASP A 87 -11.43 14.25 21.56
CA ASP A 87 -12.89 14.14 21.69
C ASP A 87 -13.28 12.94 22.54
N LEU A 88 -12.71 11.76 22.22
CA LEU A 88 -13.02 10.52 22.93
C LEU A 88 -12.14 10.27 24.15
N LYS A 89 -11.12 11.11 24.38
CA LYS A 89 -10.26 11.11 25.57
C LYS A 89 -9.64 9.73 25.87
N PHE A 90 -9.16 9.03 24.84
CA PHE A 90 -8.38 7.81 25.07
C PHE A 90 -7.04 8.16 25.73
N SER A 91 -6.67 7.43 26.78
CA SER A 91 -5.41 7.68 27.51
C SER A 91 -4.18 7.47 26.65
N ARG A 92 -4.23 6.56 25.67
CA ARG A 92 -3.11 6.28 24.76
C ARG A 92 -3.61 6.08 23.34
N VAL A 93 -3.04 6.82 22.40
CA VAL A 93 -3.28 6.70 20.96
C VAL A 93 -1.94 6.65 20.25
N GLY A 94 -1.63 5.53 19.60
CA GLY A 94 -0.37 5.30 18.88
C GLY A 94 0.69 4.51 19.65
N PHE A 95 1.82 4.25 18.97
CA PHE A 95 2.87 3.34 19.43
C PHE A 95 3.86 3.95 20.41
N ASN A 96 3.97 5.28 20.50
CA ASN A 96 4.87 5.92 21.45
C ASN A 96 4.22 7.14 22.10
N ILE A 97 4.49 7.34 23.39
CA ILE A 97 4.05 8.50 24.17
C ILE A 97 5.05 9.65 24.01
N ASN A 98 6.33 9.32 23.76
CA ASN A 98 7.42 10.29 23.67
C ASN A 98 7.82 10.62 22.23
N ASP A 99 7.57 9.73 21.27
CA ASP A 99 7.75 10.03 19.84
C ASP A 99 6.41 10.43 19.21
N SER A 100 6.45 11.44 18.35
CA SER A 100 5.37 11.89 17.47
C SER A 100 4.91 10.86 16.42
N LYS A 101 5.28 9.59 16.55
CA LYS A 101 4.89 8.52 15.63
C LYS A 101 3.47 8.03 15.93
N ILE A 102 2.52 8.62 15.23
CA ILE A 102 1.08 8.34 15.32
C ILE A 102 0.75 6.93 14.79
N PHE A 103 1.51 6.44 13.81
CA PHE A 103 1.30 5.16 13.16
C PHE A 103 2.62 4.48 12.78
N THR A 104 2.56 3.16 12.57
CA THR A 104 3.64 2.36 12.01
C THR A 104 3.37 2.12 10.53
N VAL A 105 4.43 2.11 9.73
CA VAL A 105 4.34 1.92 8.28
C VAL A 105 5.01 0.63 7.88
N GLU A 106 4.33 -0.14 7.05
CA GLU A 106 4.79 -1.42 6.53
C GLU A 106 4.68 -1.44 4.99
N HIS A 107 5.40 -2.39 4.37
CA HIS A 107 5.32 -2.69 2.93
C HIS A 107 5.42 -1.45 2.00
N GLN A 108 6.47 -0.65 2.14
CA GLN A 108 6.71 0.55 1.31
C GLN A 108 5.55 1.57 1.34
N ASN A 109 5.07 1.94 2.53
CA ASN A 109 4.00 2.93 2.69
C ASN A 109 2.67 2.50 2.04
N THR A 110 2.34 1.22 2.11
CA THR A 110 1.02 0.69 1.68
C THR A 110 0.16 0.31 2.87
N TRP A 111 0.77 -0.23 3.92
CA TRP A 111 0.10 -0.60 5.15
C TRP A 111 0.46 0.37 6.25
N PHE A 112 -0.57 0.92 6.88
CA PHE A 112 -0.43 1.84 8.00
C PHE A 112 -1.27 1.32 9.15
N SER A 113 -0.63 1.12 10.30
CA SER A 113 -1.30 0.57 11.47
C SER A 113 -1.21 1.57 12.61
N SER A 114 -2.24 1.64 13.44
CA SER A 114 -2.24 2.38 14.71
C SER A 114 -3.20 1.71 15.70
N PHE A 115 -3.11 2.09 16.96
CA PHE A 115 -4.02 1.59 17.99
C PHE A 115 -4.36 2.66 19.02
N ALA A 116 -5.50 2.54 19.68
CA ALA A 116 -5.90 3.36 20.81
C ALA A 116 -6.38 2.49 21.98
N THR A 117 -6.08 2.91 23.21
CA THR A 117 -6.46 2.22 24.44
C THR A 117 -6.60 3.20 25.61
N GLY A 118 -7.12 2.69 26.74
CA GLY A 118 -7.25 3.44 27.98
C GLY A 118 -8.59 4.14 28.17
N ARG A 119 -9.67 3.56 27.62
CA ARG A 119 -11.05 3.93 27.95
C ARG A 119 -11.72 2.76 28.68
N SER A 120 -12.52 3.04 29.71
CA SER A 120 -12.97 2.00 30.66
C SER A 120 -13.71 0.82 30.04
N ALA A 121 -14.57 1.06 29.04
CA ALA A 121 -15.38 0.03 28.39
C ALA A 121 -14.70 -0.64 27.18
N ILE A 122 -13.61 -0.07 26.65
CA ILE A 122 -12.97 -0.48 25.40
C ILE A 122 -11.55 -0.94 25.70
N LYS A 123 -11.25 -2.20 25.41
CA LYS A 123 -9.92 -2.78 25.62
C LYS A 123 -8.91 -2.14 24.65
N SER A 124 -9.23 -2.16 23.36
CA SER A 124 -8.42 -1.52 22.33
C SER A 124 -9.23 -1.21 21.08
N ILE A 125 -8.79 -0.20 20.33
CA ILE A 125 -9.19 0.05 18.95
C ILE A 125 -7.94 -0.16 18.11
N ASN A 126 -8.00 -1.03 17.10
CA ASN A 126 -6.94 -1.15 16.11
C ASN A 126 -7.41 -0.50 14.81
N LEU A 127 -6.51 0.27 14.20
CA LEU A 127 -6.74 0.98 12.96
C LEU A 127 -5.73 0.46 11.95
N ASN A 128 -6.19 -0.19 10.89
CA ASN A 128 -5.36 -0.62 9.78
C ASN A 128 -5.84 0.08 8.52
N LEU A 129 -4.96 0.80 7.84
CA LEU A 129 -5.24 1.45 6.57
C LEU A 129 -4.39 0.76 5.51
N HIS A 130 -5.05 0.30 4.46
CA HIS A 130 -4.43 -0.23 3.26
C HIS A 130 -4.59 0.77 2.11
N LEU A 131 -3.45 1.16 1.53
CA LEU A 131 -3.36 2.01 0.34
C LEU A 131 -2.68 1.25 -0.79
N VAL A 132 -3.08 1.56 -2.03
CA VAL A 132 -2.49 0.96 -3.23
C VAL A 132 -1.00 1.32 -3.35
N ALA A 133 -0.19 0.37 -3.83
CA ALA A 133 1.24 0.54 -4.09
C ALA A 133 1.52 1.44 -5.31
N ARG A 134 1.37 2.76 -5.14
CA ARG A 134 1.61 3.77 -6.20
C ARG A 134 3.07 3.91 -6.62
N SER A 135 3.99 3.28 -5.90
CA SER A 135 5.42 3.32 -6.18
C SER A 135 5.79 2.64 -7.49
N ASN A 136 4.94 1.75 -8.02
CA ASN A 136 5.13 1.06 -9.30
C ASN A 136 3.92 1.25 -10.24
N PRO A 137 3.90 2.32 -11.04
CA PRO A 137 2.78 2.60 -11.95
C PRO A 137 2.63 1.54 -13.06
N PHE A 138 3.71 0.85 -13.42
CA PHE A 138 3.67 -0.20 -14.44
C PHE A 138 2.90 -1.43 -13.93
N SER A 139 3.21 -1.91 -12.72
CA SER A 139 2.44 -3.01 -12.09
C SER A 139 0.98 -2.63 -11.95
N MET A 140 0.71 -1.41 -11.46
CA MET A 140 -0.64 -0.92 -11.28
C MET A 140 -1.43 -0.92 -12.61
N CYS A 141 -0.83 -0.41 -13.70
CA CYS A 141 -1.47 -0.39 -15.02
C CYS A 141 -1.76 -1.81 -15.53
N LEU A 142 -0.80 -2.72 -15.39
CA LEU A 142 -0.94 -4.11 -15.81
C LEU A 142 -2.04 -4.83 -15.00
N GLU A 143 -2.10 -4.60 -13.69
CA GLU A 143 -3.14 -5.14 -12.82
C GLU A 143 -4.54 -4.58 -13.16
N TYR A 144 -4.64 -3.28 -13.49
CA TYR A 144 -5.90 -2.70 -13.96
C TYR A 144 -6.36 -3.28 -15.31
N LEU A 145 -5.43 -3.45 -16.25
CA LEU A 145 -5.73 -4.08 -17.54
C LEU A 145 -6.17 -5.54 -17.36
N LEU A 146 -5.45 -6.31 -16.54
CA LEU A 146 -5.85 -7.68 -16.21
C LEU A 146 -7.20 -7.73 -15.51
N GLY A 147 -7.45 -6.84 -14.56
CA GLY A 147 -8.73 -6.76 -13.85
C GLY A 147 -9.91 -6.40 -14.76
N PHE A 148 -9.67 -5.63 -15.83
CA PHE A 148 -10.69 -5.32 -16.83
C PHE A 148 -11.10 -6.53 -17.66
N PHE A 149 -10.12 -7.36 -18.07
CA PHE A 149 -10.40 -8.57 -18.86
C PHE A 149 -10.80 -9.78 -18.01
N PHE A 150 -10.26 -9.87 -16.79
CA PHE A 150 -10.42 -11.00 -15.89
C PHE A 150 -10.75 -10.50 -14.48
N ALA A 151 -12.03 -10.28 -14.21
CA ALA A 151 -12.49 -9.81 -12.89
C ALA A 151 -12.03 -10.71 -11.73
N SER A 152 -11.86 -12.03 -11.95
CA SER A 152 -11.36 -12.97 -10.95
C SER A 152 -9.88 -12.80 -10.60
N LEU A 153 -9.09 -12.13 -11.45
CA LEU A 153 -7.66 -11.87 -11.23
C LEU A 153 -7.40 -10.48 -10.65
N LYS A 154 -8.46 -9.68 -10.42
CA LYS A 154 -8.32 -8.38 -9.78
C LYS A 154 -7.71 -8.57 -8.38
N SER A 155 -6.48 -8.09 -8.20
CA SER A 155 -5.78 -8.17 -6.93
C SER A 155 -6.51 -7.37 -5.86
N LYS A 156 -6.64 -7.92 -4.65
CA LYS A 156 -7.14 -7.19 -3.46
C LYS A 156 -6.27 -5.95 -3.15
N GLN A 157 -5.04 -5.89 -3.66
CA GLN A 157 -4.11 -4.78 -3.47
C GLN A 157 -4.49 -3.50 -4.24
N LEU A 158 -5.46 -3.59 -5.17
CA LEU A 158 -6.01 -2.44 -5.89
C LEU A 158 -7.08 -1.68 -5.06
N GLU A 159 -7.60 -2.28 -4.00
CA GLU A 159 -8.68 -1.70 -3.21
C GLU A 159 -8.11 -0.93 -2.02
N GLU A 160 -8.48 0.34 -1.88
CA GLU A 160 -8.12 1.13 -0.71
C GLU A 160 -9.20 0.95 0.35
N PHE A 161 -8.82 0.51 1.54
CA PHE A 161 -9.76 0.34 2.64
C PHE A 161 -9.11 0.67 3.98
N MET A 162 -9.97 1.04 4.93
CA MET A 162 -9.60 1.22 6.33
C MET A 162 -10.41 0.25 7.17
N GLU A 163 -9.70 -0.57 7.94
CA GLU A 163 -10.26 -1.49 8.92
C GLU A 163 -10.15 -0.87 10.31
N ILE A 164 -11.29 -0.79 11.01
CA ILE A 164 -11.38 -0.31 12.39
C ILE A 164 -11.92 -1.45 13.25
N VAL A 165 -11.05 -2.02 14.09
CA VAL A 165 -11.41 -3.15 14.96
C VAL A 165 -11.50 -2.67 16.40
N ILE A 166 -12.73 -2.58 16.93
CA ILE A 166 -13.00 -2.18 18.31
C ILE A 166 -13.19 -3.44 19.15
N ARG A 167 -12.36 -3.60 20.19
CA ARG A 167 -12.43 -4.73 21.12
C ARG A 167 -13.02 -4.26 22.46
N PRO A 168 -14.22 -4.74 22.84
CA PRO A 168 -14.81 -4.41 24.13
C PRO A 168 -14.09 -5.12 25.29
N ASN A 169 -14.10 -4.52 26.49
CA ASN A 169 -13.49 -5.09 27.70
C ASN A 169 -14.50 -5.88 28.58
N GLY A 170 -15.79 -5.86 28.24
CA GLY A 170 -16.84 -6.50 29.05
C GLY A 170 -17.18 -5.78 30.36
N ILE A 171 -16.62 -4.59 30.59
CA ILE A 171 -16.93 -3.74 31.74
C ILE A 171 -18.00 -2.73 31.30
N LEU A 172 -19.17 -2.79 31.95
CA LEU A 172 -20.22 -1.78 31.80
C LEU A 172 -19.97 -0.66 32.81
N VAL A 173 -19.79 0.57 32.33
CA VAL A 173 -19.68 1.77 33.16
C VAL A 173 -20.79 2.72 32.71
N THR A 174 -21.81 2.92 33.55
CA THR A 174 -22.98 3.76 33.25
C THR A 174 -22.77 5.22 33.60
N SER A 175 -21.81 5.53 34.49
CA SER A 175 -21.46 6.89 34.93
C SER A 175 -19.99 6.96 35.36
N GLU A 176 -19.38 8.14 35.37
CA GLU A 176 -17.96 8.37 35.70
C GLU A 176 -17.57 7.91 37.12
N SER A 177 -18.53 7.86 38.05
CA SER A 177 -18.34 7.40 39.42
C SER A 177 -18.73 5.93 39.65
N ALA A 178 -19.24 5.23 38.63
CA ALA A 178 -19.71 3.86 38.77
C ALA A 178 -18.53 2.89 38.95
N HIS A 179 -18.63 2.02 39.95
CA HIS A 179 -17.63 0.99 40.15
C HIS A 179 -17.68 -0.04 39.01
N PRO A 180 -16.51 -0.44 38.48
CA PRO A 180 -16.46 -1.44 37.42
C PRO A 180 -17.03 -2.76 37.93
N ASN A 181 -17.84 -3.42 37.10
CA ASN A 181 -18.34 -4.75 37.42
C ASN A 181 -17.16 -5.73 37.58
N LYS A 182 -17.20 -6.56 38.63
CA LYS A 182 -16.16 -7.54 38.96
C LYS A 182 -16.09 -8.70 37.95
N ASN A 183 -17.21 -9.02 37.28
CA ASN A 183 -17.31 -10.18 36.37
C ASN A 183 -17.50 -9.78 34.90
N ALA A 184 -16.43 -9.32 34.25
CA ALA A 184 -16.45 -8.98 32.82
C ALA A 184 -16.76 -10.19 31.91
N HIS A 185 -16.31 -11.39 32.31
CA HIS A 185 -16.50 -12.63 31.54
C HIS A 185 -17.97 -13.06 31.45
N GLU A 186 -18.74 -12.87 32.52
CA GLU A 186 -20.17 -13.22 32.56
C GLU A 186 -20.99 -12.32 31.62
N ILE A 187 -20.65 -11.02 31.54
CA ILE A 187 -21.32 -10.09 30.64
C ILE A 187 -21.05 -10.47 29.19
N LEU A 188 -19.80 -10.73 28.82
CA LEU A 188 -19.46 -11.12 27.45
C LEU A 188 -20.11 -12.45 27.06
N THR A 189 -20.21 -13.40 28.00
CA THR A 189 -20.87 -14.70 27.77
C THR A 189 -22.38 -14.56 27.54
N LYS A 190 -23.03 -13.51 28.05
CA LYS A 190 -24.45 -13.24 27.78
C LYS A 190 -24.70 -12.78 26.34
N PHE A 191 -23.71 -12.18 25.67
CA PHE A 191 -23.81 -11.74 24.28
C PHE A 191 -23.48 -12.88 23.30
N ARG A 192 -24.31 -13.93 23.30
CA ARG A 192 -24.22 -15.07 22.37
C ARG A 192 -25.08 -14.87 21.13
N PHE A 193 -24.88 -13.74 20.45
CA PHE A 193 -25.45 -13.54 19.12
C PHE A 193 -24.37 -13.09 18.16
N VAL A 194 -24.53 -13.46 16.91
CA VAL A 194 -23.69 -13.00 15.81
C VAL A 194 -24.55 -12.11 14.95
N THR A 195 -24.11 -10.88 14.73
CA THR A 195 -24.78 -9.95 13.83
C THR A 195 -23.74 -9.22 13.00
N SER A 196 -24.09 -8.90 11.76
CA SER A 196 -23.26 -8.11 10.87
C SER A 196 -24.16 -7.38 9.88
N ILE A 197 -23.81 -6.13 9.60
CA ILE A 197 -24.48 -5.31 8.59
C ILE A 197 -23.48 -5.16 7.45
N VAL A 198 -23.82 -5.70 6.29
CA VAL A 198 -22.95 -5.73 5.11
C VAL A 198 -23.74 -5.31 3.88
N ASN A 199 -23.05 -4.73 2.91
CA ASN A 199 -23.62 -4.52 1.58
C ASN A 199 -23.79 -5.89 0.90
N LYS A 200 -24.89 -6.07 0.15
CA LYS A 200 -25.25 -7.29 -0.57
C LYS A 200 -24.12 -7.79 -1.49
N GLU A 201 -23.37 -6.88 -2.12
CA GLU A 201 -22.23 -7.22 -2.97
C GLU A 201 -21.11 -7.98 -2.23
N PHE A 202 -20.85 -7.58 -0.98
CA PHE A 202 -19.78 -8.14 -0.15
C PHE A 202 -20.26 -9.23 0.82
N MET A 203 -21.56 -9.56 0.80
CA MET A 203 -22.17 -10.51 1.74
C MET A 203 -21.52 -11.90 1.65
N ASN A 204 -21.26 -12.39 0.43
CA ASN A 204 -20.63 -13.70 0.23
C ASN A 204 -19.17 -13.68 0.70
N GLN A 205 -18.42 -12.64 0.37
CA GLN A 205 -17.04 -12.47 0.82
C GLN A 205 -16.96 -12.45 2.35
N ALA A 206 -17.83 -11.68 3.01
CA ALA A 206 -17.86 -11.59 4.47
C ALA A 206 -18.13 -12.95 5.14
N ARG A 207 -19.00 -13.79 4.56
CA ARG A 207 -19.24 -15.17 5.04
C ARG A 207 -18.04 -16.09 4.85
N THR A 208 -17.34 -15.96 3.72
CA THR A 208 -16.14 -16.75 3.46
C THR A 208 -15.00 -16.36 4.38
N GLU A 209 -14.81 -15.07 4.66
CA GLU A 209 -13.76 -14.57 5.54
C GLU A 209 -14.06 -14.82 7.03
N ASN A 210 -15.35 -14.86 7.41
CA ASN A 210 -15.78 -15.05 8.80
C ASN A 210 -16.72 -16.26 8.91
N TYR A 211 -16.16 -17.41 9.28
CA TYR A 211 -16.92 -18.67 9.42
C TYR A 211 -18.17 -18.54 10.32
N PHE A 212 -18.09 -17.76 11.40
CA PHE A 212 -19.22 -17.53 12.31
C PHE A 212 -20.41 -16.81 11.64
N LEU A 213 -20.18 -16.02 10.59
CA LEU A 213 -21.26 -15.40 9.81
C LEU A 213 -21.90 -16.38 8.82
N SER A 214 -21.17 -17.40 8.38
CA SER A 214 -21.70 -18.39 7.44
C SER A 214 -22.80 -19.28 8.03
N ILE A 215 -22.82 -19.42 9.36
CA ILE A 215 -23.80 -20.24 10.10
C ILE A 215 -25.08 -19.44 10.41
N ALA A 216 -25.04 -18.11 10.32
CA ALA A 216 -26.14 -17.24 10.73
C ALA A 216 -27.23 -17.11 9.66
N HIS A 217 -28.49 -16.93 10.09
CA HIS A 217 -29.64 -16.71 9.21
C HIS A 217 -29.64 -15.27 8.65
N THR A 218 -30.11 -15.11 7.41
CA THR A 218 -30.27 -13.81 6.75
C THR A 218 -31.70 -13.31 6.86
N SER A 219 -31.90 -12.12 7.40
CA SER A 219 -33.15 -11.37 7.28
C SER A 219 -32.96 -10.24 6.26
N GLU A 220 -33.82 -10.19 5.23
CA GLU A 220 -33.90 -9.08 4.27
C GLU A 220 -34.80 -7.95 4.80
#